data_AF-A0A7K0ENC0-F1
#
_entry.id   AF-A0A7K0ENC0-F1
#
_cell.length_a   1.000
_cell.length_b   1.000
_cell.length_c   1.000
_cell.angle_alpha   90.00
_cell.angle_beta   90.00
_cell.angle_gamma   90.00
#
_symmetry.space_group_name_H-M   'P 1'
#
loop_
_entity.id
_entity.type
_entity.pdbx_description
1 polymer ?
#
loop_
_entity_poly.entity_id
_entity_poly.type
_entity_poly.pdbx_seq_one_letter_code
_entity_poly.pdbx_strand_id
1 'polypeptide(L)'
;MVYPLKPRRYAPNTLPVQLSNEPDFQVFLYPAKNRLLLKLLIGSRHGLRWKLQLETKRNDILYSETKRTNWAWQRLNLEDLPESHHRLT
;
A
#
# COMPACT_ATOMS: atom_id res chain seq x y z
N MET A 1 21.87 -23.67 2.10
CA MET A 1 21.92 -22.57 3.10
C MET A 1 20.80 -21.58 2.78
N VAL A 2 19.75 -21.56 3.59
CA VAL A 2 18.64 -20.61 3.44
C VAL A 2 18.95 -19.43 4.36
N TYR A 3 19.19 -18.25 3.79
CA TYR A 3 19.38 -17.04 4.61
C TYR A 3 18.05 -16.68 5.29
N PRO A 4 17.99 -16.57 6.62
CA PRO A 4 16.79 -16.02 7.26
C PRO A 4 16.68 -14.54 6.89
N LEU A 5 15.62 -14.19 6.17
CA LEU A 5 15.20 -12.81 5.95
C LEU A 5 15.06 -12.12 7.31
N LYS A 6 15.99 -11.23 7.64
CA LYS A 6 15.96 -10.46 8.90
C LYS A 6 14.62 -9.69 9.00
N PRO A 7 13.77 -9.94 10.01
CA PRO A 7 12.53 -9.19 10.21
C PRO A 7 12.88 -7.88 10.93
N ARG A 8 13.55 -6.94 10.25
CA ARG A 8 14.00 -5.68 10.89
C ARG A 8 13.32 -4.41 10.34
N ARG A 9 12.16 -4.53 9.69
CA ARG A 9 11.40 -3.35 9.19
C ARG A 9 9.91 -3.36 9.48
N TYR A 10 9.41 -4.28 10.31
CA TYR A 10 8.00 -4.38 10.65
C TYR A 10 7.78 -3.96 12.11
N ALA A 11 6.63 -3.35 12.40
CA ALA A 11 6.19 -3.26 13.79
C ALA A 11 5.93 -4.71 14.26
N PRO A 12 6.60 -5.20 15.32
CA PRO A 12 6.39 -6.56 15.79
C PRO A 12 4.93 -6.73 16.21
N ASN A 13 4.31 -7.85 15.85
CA ASN A 13 2.96 -8.29 16.24
C ASN A 13 1.76 -7.52 15.67
N THR A 14 1.91 -6.74 14.60
CA THR A 14 0.76 -6.07 13.96
C THR A 14 0.29 -6.87 12.75
N LEU A 15 -0.93 -7.40 12.82
CA LEU A 15 -1.56 -8.09 11.70
C LEU A 15 -1.83 -7.10 10.55
N PRO A 16 -1.74 -7.53 9.28
CA PRO A 16 -2.15 -6.71 8.16
C PRO A 16 -3.63 -6.34 8.26
N VAL A 17 -3.97 -5.11 7.91
CA VAL A 17 -5.35 -4.63 7.83
C VAL A 17 -5.82 -4.79 6.39
N GLN A 18 -6.88 -5.56 6.17
CA GLN A 18 -7.50 -5.67 4.85
C GLN A 18 -8.33 -4.40 4.56
N LEU A 19 -8.03 -3.74 3.44
CA LEU A 19 -8.69 -2.49 3.03
C LEU A 19 -9.77 -2.72 1.96
N SER A 20 -9.66 -3.80 1.18
CA SER A 20 -10.63 -4.19 0.15
C SER A 20 -11.29 -5.51 0.51
N ASN A 21 -12.61 -5.57 0.41
CA ASN A 21 -13.40 -6.80 0.55
C ASN A 21 -13.83 -7.38 -0.80
N GLU A 22 -13.23 -6.94 -1.91
CA GLU A 22 -13.53 -7.50 -3.23
C GLU A 22 -12.96 -8.93 -3.39
N PRO A 23 -13.74 -9.88 -3.96
CA PRO A 23 -13.31 -11.28 -4.07
C PRO A 23 -12.03 -11.46 -4.91
N ASP A 24 -11.93 -10.71 -6.00
CA ASP A 24 -10.86 -10.86 -7.00
C ASP A 24 -9.79 -9.76 -6.93
N PHE A 25 -9.94 -8.83 -5.97
CA PHE A 25 -9.03 -7.72 -5.75
C PHE A 25 -8.83 -7.45 -4.25
N GLN A 26 -7.61 -7.68 -3.78
CA GLN A 26 -7.27 -7.58 -2.37
C GLN A 26 -6.21 -6.51 -2.15
N VAL A 27 -6.43 -5.70 -1.11
CA VAL A 27 -5.49 -4.69 -0.66
C VAL A 27 -5.26 -4.90 0.83
N PHE A 28 -4.01 -5.11 1.21
CA PHE A 28 -3.61 -5.24 2.61
C PHE A 28 -2.66 -4.11 2.99
N LEU A 29 -2.95 -3.42 4.09
CA LEU A 29 -2.08 -2.45 4.72
C LEU A 29 -1.25 -3.13 5.81
N TYR A 30 0.07 -3.04 5.68
CA TYR A 30 1.02 -3.56 6.66
C TYR A 30 1.51 -2.42 7.55
N PRO A 31 1.25 -2.47 8.87
CA PRO A 31 1.71 -1.44 9.80
C PRO A 31 3.23 -1.31 9.77
N ALA A 32 3.70 -0.07 9.57
CA ALA A 32 5.11 0.27 9.62
C ALA A 32 5.43 0.96 10.96
N LYS A 33 6.68 0.83 11.42
CA LYS A 33 7.17 1.58 12.58
C LYS A 33 7.09 3.10 12.36
N ASN A 34 7.32 3.53 11.11
CA ASN A 34 7.11 4.91 10.70
C ASN A 34 5.63 5.09 10.30
N ARG A 35 4.90 5.94 11.01
CA ARG A 35 3.49 6.25 10.74
C ARG A 35 3.28 6.94 9.39
N LEU A 36 4.32 7.58 8.85
CA LEU A 36 4.32 8.24 7.56
C LEU A 36 4.72 7.30 6.41
N LEU A 37 4.96 6.01 6.68
CA LEU A 37 5.25 5.03 5.63
C LEU A 37 4.06 4.07 5.47
N LEU A 38 3.30 4.22 4.39
CA LEU A 38 2.29 3.23 4.02
C LEU A 38 2.95 2.08 3.25
N LYS A 39 2.67 0.86 3.67
CA LYS A 39 3.08 -0.36 2.98
C LYS A 39 1.85 -1.14 2.59
N LEU A 40 1.62 -1.25 1.29
CA LEU A 40 0.47 -1.94 0.73
C LEU A 40 0.93 -3.21 0.02
N LEU A 41 0.18 -4.29 0.19
CA LEU A 41 0.22 -5.44 -0.69
C LEU A 41 -1.08 -5.41 -1.49
N ILE A 42 -0.95 -5.11 -2.79
CA ILE A 42 -2.07 -5.01 -3.72
C ILE A 42 -2.00 -6.21 -4.63
N GLY A 43 -3.11 -6.94 -4.76
CA GLY A 43 -3.17 -8.10 -5.61
C GLY A 43 -4.53 -8.32 -6.24
N SER A 44 -4.52 -9.01 -7.37
CA SER A 44 -5.71 -9.51 -8.03
C SER A 44 -5.52 -10.97 -8.39
N ARG A 45 -6.56 -11.77 -8.18
CA ARG A 45 -6.54 -13.20 -8.51
C ARG A 45 -6.29 -13.46 -10.00
N HIS A 46 -6.79 -12.56 -10.86
CA HIS A 46 -6.71 -12.70 -12.32
C HIS A 46 -5.65 -11.81 -12.96
N GLY A 47 -4.79 -11.18 -12.17
CA GLY A 47 -3.79 -10.24 -12.71
C GLY A 47 -4.43 -9.02 -13.38
N LEU A 48 -5.55 -8.55 -12.82
CA LEU A 48 -6.25 -7.37 -13.31
C LEU A 48 -5.34 -6.15 -13.27
N ARG A 49 -5.59 -5.22 -14.19
CA ARG A 49 -4.95 -3.91 -14.18
C ARG A 49 -5.57 -3.10 -13.04
N TRP A 50 -4.73 -2.56 -12.17
CA TRP A 50 -5.15 -1.68 -11.09
C TRP A 50 -4.42 -0.34 -11.18
N LYS A 51 -5.08 0.70 -10.68
CA LYS A 51 -4.52 2.04 -10.54
C LYS A 51 -4.58 2.42 -9.06
N LEU A 52 -3.47 2.93 -8.54
CA LEU A 52 -3.39 3.47 -7.20
C LEU A 52 -3.22 4.98 -7.32
N GLN A 53 -4.12 5.74 -6.70
CA GLN A 53 -4.04 7.20 -6.68
C GLN A 53 -4.04 7.72 -5.26
N LEU A 54 -3.21 8.72 -5.03
CA LEU A 54 -3.25 9.55 -3.83
C LEU A 54 -3.71 10.94 -4.24
N GLU A 55 -4.80 11.39 -3.62
CA GLU A 55 -5.47 12.63 -3.98
C GLU A 55 -5.65 13.51 -2.75
N THR A 56 -5.52 14.82 -2.91
CA THR A 56 -5.95 15.78 -1.88
C THR A 56 -7.48 15.82 -1.82
N LYS A 57 -8.04 16.42 -0.76
CA LYS A 57 -9.49 16.77 -0.73
C LYS A 57 -9.97 17.64 -1.89
N ARG A 58 -9.07 18.36 -2.58
CA ARG A 58 -9.39 19.18 -3.75
C ARG A 58 -9.33 18.38 -5.06
N ASN A 59 -9.12 17.06 -4.96
CA ASN A 59 -8.87 16.14 -6.08
C ASN A 59 -7.56 16.41 -6.83
N ASP A 60 -6.59 17.09 -6.19
CA ASP A 60 -5.25 17.20 -6.76
C ASP A 60 -4.55 15.85 -6.63
N ILE A 61 -4.12 15.29 -7.75
CA ILE A 61 -3.43 14.00 -7.78
C ILE A 61 -1.98 14.22 -7.35
N LEU A 62 -1.62 13.73 -6.16
CA LEU A 62 -0.25 13.78 -5.63
C LEU A 62 0.58 12.56 -6.06
N TYR A 63 -0.08 11.43 -6.27
CA TYR A 63 0.56 10.20 -6.74
C TYR A 63 -0.41 9.44 -7.64
N SER A 64 0.10 8.85 -8.72
CA SER A 64 -0.67 7.95 -9.56
C SER A 64 0.24 6.88 -10.13
N GLU A 65 -0.10 5.63 -9.91
CA GLU A 65 0.60 4.49 -10.47
C GLU A 65 -0.40 3.50 -11.05
N THR A 66 -0.02 2.82 -12.12
CA THR A 66 -0.82 1.78 -12.74
C THR A 66 0.04 0.56 -12.96
N LYS A 67 -0.42 -0.61 -12.47
CA LYS A 67 0.28 -1.87 -12.66
C LYS A 67 -0.69 -2.96 -13.13
N ARG A 68 -0.13 -3.99 -13.75
CA ARG A 68 -0.81 -5.23 -14.12
C ARG A 68 -0.01 -6.39 -13.56
N THR A 69 -0.44 -6.90 -12.41
CA THR A 69 0.26 -7.99 -11.71
C THR A 69 -0.72 -8.70 -10.78
N ASN A 70 -0.48 -9.99 -10.54
CA ASN A 70 -1.25 -10.76 -9.57
C ASN A 70 -1.01 -10.25 -8.15
N TRP A 71 0.22 -9.85 -7.83
CA TRP A 71 0.60 -9.31 -6.53
C TRP A 71 1.73 -8.30 -6.68
N ALA A 72 1.66 -7.21 -5.93
CA ALA A 72 2.72 -6.22 -5.84
C ALA A 72 2.78 -5.56 -4.47
N TRP A 73 4.02 -5.40 -4.00
CA TRP A 73 4.32 -4.53 -2.87
C TRP A 73 4.41 -3.08 -3.34
N GLN A 74 3.70 -2.21 -2.65
CA GLN A 74 3.76 -0.77 -2.85
C GLN A 74 4.14 -0.06 -1.56
N ARG A 75 5.03 0.93 -1.69
CA ARG A 75 5.50 1.75 -0.57
C ARG A 75 5.24 3.21 -0.91
N LEU A 76 4.47 3.88 -0.07
CA LEU A 76 4.22 5.31 -0.18
C LEU A 76 4.86 6.00 1.02
N ASN A 77 5.82 6.89 0.77
CA ASN A 77 6.34 7.77 1.79
C ASN A 77 5.45 9.02 1.84
N LEU A 78 4.88 9.29 3.01
CA LEU A 78 4.02 10.43 3.24
C LEU A 78 4.80 11.64 3.81
N GLU A 79 6.10 11.50 4.06
CA GLU A 79 6.96 12.57 4.60
C GLU A 79 7.00 13.82 3.70
N ASP A 80 6.95 13.63 2.38
CA ASP A 80 7.01 14.73 1.40
C ASP A 80 5.60 15.30 1.08
N LEU A 81 4.55 14.78 1.70
CA LEU A 81 3.18 15.22 1.42
C LEU A 81 2.79 16.39 2.32
N PRO A 82 2.02 17.36 1.79
CA PRO A 82 1.52 18.46 2.62
C PRO A 82 0.62 17.91 3.73
N GLU A 83 0.76 18.44 4.95
CA GLU A 83 -0.07 18.10 6.11
C GLU A 83 -1.54 18.46 5.84
N SER A 84 -2.26 17.50 5.27
CA SER A 84 -3.63 17.66 4.82
C SER A 84 -4.30 16.29 4.74
N HIS A 85 -5.62 16.29 4.51
CA HIS A 85 -6.35 15.05 4.33
C HIS A 85 -6.15 14.53 2.91
N HIS A 86 -5.63 13.32 2.81
CA HIS A 86 -5.40 12.61 1.56
C HIS A 86 -6.35 11.43 1.44
N ARG A 87 -6.84 11.19 0.23
CA ARG A 87 -7.64 10.03 -0.14
C ARG A 87 -6.78 9.07 -0.94
N LEU A 88 -6.85 7.79 -0.62
CA LEU A 88 -6.26 6.71 -1.40
C LEU A 88 -7.38 6.01 -2.18
N THR A 89 -7.25 5.91 -3.50
CA THR A 89 -8.20 5.25 -4.41
C THR A 89 -7.52 4.21 -5.28
#